data_AF-A0A973IUL3-F1
#
_entry.id   AF-A0A973IUL3-F1
#
_cell.length_a   1.000
_cell.length_b   1.000
_cell.length_c   1.000
_cell.angle_alpha   90.00
_cell.angle_beta   90.00
_cell.angle_gamma   90.00
#
_symmetry.space_group_name_H-M   'P 1'
#
loop_
_entity.id
_entity.type
_entity.pdbx_description
1 polymer ?
#
loop_
_entity_poly.entity_id
_entity_poly.type
_entity_poly.pdbx_seq_one_letter_code
_entity_poly.pdbx_strand_id
1 'polypeptide(L)'
;MAKKSVLGIKINVRYFISAFFLTAFVYFFWFGDYVLFFQEQQSLLVYDWEHLREYFIQPGGLLEFAGRFLTQFYVSRLAGALILSVILTIPALILWKTVNKTVPDAKCPAFFFIIPSALMMLMQTHYYHTMTFNLGFVIVLILLLLALSISEKFILFLVPLIFPFLYYISGAYMLVFSLLYIVWILIHQR
;
A
#
# COMPACT_ATOMS: atom_id res chain seq x y z
N MET A 1 -44.74 15.37 20.16
CA MET A 1 -44.53 15.53 18.70
C MET A 1 -43.11 15.04 18.40
N ALA A 2 -42.96 13.78 18.00
CA ALA A 2 -41.65 13.12 17.85
C ALA A 2 -41.05 13.41 16.46
N LYS A 3 -39.89 14.08 16.43
CA LYS A 3 -39.15 14.37 15.20
C LYS A 3 -38.41 13.11 14.74
N LYS A 4 -38.99 12.40 13.77
CA LYS A 4 -38.26 11.48 12.88
C LYS A 4 -37.26 12.30 12.04
N SER A 5 -35.97 12.13 12.29
CA SER A 5 -34.85 12.43 11.38
C SER A 5 -33.59 11.93 12.08
N VAL A 6 -32.74 11.05 11.59
CA VAL A 6 -32.34 10.67 10.23
C VAL A 6 -31.98 9.20 10.34
N LEU A 7 -32.34 8.40 9.33
CA LEU A 7 -31.88 7.03 9.16
C LEU A 7 -30.36 7.06 8.93
N GLY A 8 -29.60 7.21 10.01
CA GLY A 8 -28.15 7.17 10.00
C GLY A 8 -27.72 5.73 9.85
N ILE A 9 -27.68 5.23 8.61
CA ILE A 9 -26.98 4.00 8.30
C ILE A 9 -25.52 4.25 8.71
N LYS A 10 -25.13 3.77 9.90
CA LYS A 10 -23.72 3.68 10.30
C LYS A 10 -23.09 2.63 9.39
N ILE A 11 -22.74 3.02 8.17
CA ILE A 11 -22.02 2.14 7.26
C ILE A 11 -20.65 1.94 7.88
N ASN A 12 -20.37 0.69 8.28
CA ASN A 12 -19.10 0.33 8.88
C ASN A 12 -17.99 0.50 7.83
N VAL A 13 -16.85 1.09 8.23
CA VAL A 13 -15.66 1.26 7.38
C VAL A 13 -15.26 -0.05 6.71
N ARG A 14 -15.44 -1.19 7.41
CA ARG A 14 -15.18 -2.53 6.85
C ARG A 14 -15.98 -2.82 5.58
N TYR A 15 -17.26 -2.44 5.52
CA TYR A 15 -18.08 -2.65 4.31
C TYR A 15 -17.58 -1.80 3.16
N PHE A 16 -17.15 -0.56 3.42
CA PHE A 16 -16.56 0.32 2.42
C PHE A 16 -15.27 -0.26 1.85
N ILE A 17 -14.37 -0.79 2.70
CA ILE A 17 -13.13 -1.42 2.27
C ILE A 17 -13.41 -2.71 1.47
N SER A 18 -14.34 -3.56 1.93
CA SER A 18 -14.75 -4.76 1.20
C SER A 18 -15.40 -4.43 -0.16
N ALA A 19 -16.22 -3.38 -0.22
CA ALA A 19 -16.81 -2.91 -1.47
C ALA A 19 -15.73 -2.39 -2.43
N PHE A 20 -14.73 -1.66 -1.93
CA PHE A 20 -13.59 -1.23 -2.73
C PHE A 20 -12.81 -2.43 -3.29
N PHE A 21 -12.48 -3.42 -2.46
CA PHE A 21 -11.82 -4.66 -2.89
C PHE A 21 -12.58 -5.35 -4.02
N LEU A 22 -13.90 -5.56 -3.85
CA LEU A 22 -14.75 -6.16 -4.86
C LEU A 22 -14.79 -5.34 -6.15
N THR A 23 -14.85 -4.02 -6.03
CA THR A 23 -14.86 -3.10 -7.19
C THR A 23 -13.54 -3.19 -7.95
N ALA A 24 -12.39 -3.14 -7.26
CA ALA A 24 -11.08 -3.29 -7.87
C ALA A 24 -10.93 -4.66 -8.53
N PHE A 25 -11.35 -5.74 -7.85
CA PHE A 25 -11.31 -7.09 -8.39
C PHE A 25 -12.14 -7.23 -9.67
N VAL A 26 -13.42 -6.82 -9.63
CA VAL A 26 -14.31 -6.88 -10.80
C VAL A 26 -13.78 -6.01 -11.94
N TYR A 27 -13.26 -4.82 -11.64
CA TYR A 27 -12.70 -3.94 -12.65
C TYR A 27 -11.50 -4.57 -13.37
N PHE A 28 -10.47 -5.03 -12.63
CA PHE A 28 -9.28 -5.63 -13.23
C PHE A 28 -9.53 -7.01 -13.81
N PHE A 29 -10.51 -7.75 -13.27
CA PHE A 29 -10.94 -8.99 -13.90
C PHE A 29 -11.59 -8.71 -15.24
N TRP A 30 -12.62 -7.85 -15.34
CA TRP A 30 -13.37 -7.71 -16.59
C TRP A 30 -12.80 -6.70 -17.59
N PHE A 31 -12.37 -5.54 -17.12
CA PHE A 31 -12.02 -4.39 -17.96
C PHE A 31 -10.51 -4.13 -17.99
N GLY A 32 -9.82 -4.24 -16.86
CA GLY A 32 -8.39 -3.91 -16.72
C GLY A 32 -7.41 -5.02 -17.08
N ASP A 33 -7.90 -6.15 -17.61
CA ASP A 33 -7.09 -7.33 -17.95
C ASP A 33 -5.96 -7.02 -18.94
N TYR A 34 -6.21 -6.11 -19.89
CA TYR A 34 -5.22 -5.69 -20.88
C TYR A 34 -4.00 -5.00 -20.24
N VAL A 35 -4.17 -4.29 -19.12
CA VAL A 35 -3.05 -3.66 -18.40
C VAL A 35 -2.19 -4.73 -17.72
N LEU A 36 -2.84 -5.72 -17.10
CA LEU A 36 -2.15 -6.82 -16.43
C LEU A 36 -1.37 -7.66 -17.43
N PHE A 37 -1.99 -7.98 -18.57
CA PHE A 37 -1.35 -8.70 -19.66
C PHE A 37 -0.13 -7.94 -20.19
N PHE A 38 -0.25 -6.63 -20.41
CA PHE A 38 0.88 -5.82 -20.86
C PHE A 38 2.04 -5.81 -19.85
N GLN A 39 1.74 -5.64 -18.56
CA GLN A 39 2.75 -5.61 -17.50
C GLN A 39 3.45 -6.97 -17.33
N GLU A 40 2.72 -8.07 -17.51
CA GLU A 40 3.27 -9.42 -17.51
C GLU A 40 4.29 -9.62 -18.63
N GLN A 41 3.91 -9.25 -19.87
CA GLN A 41 4.78 -9.39 -21.04
C GLN A 41 6.06 -8.55 -20.94
N GLN A 42 6.02 -7.42 -20.22
CA GLN A 42 7.22 -6.61 -19.95
C GLN A 42 8.08 -7.16 -18.80
N SER A 43 7.50 -7.94 -17.90
CA SER A 43 8.17 -8.46 -16.71
C SER A 43 8.80 -9.81 -16.99
N LEU A 44 9.93 -9.83 -17.70
CA LEU A 44 10.76 -11.04 -17.81
C LEU A 44 11.59 -11.21 -16.54
N LEU A 45 11.22 -12.18 -15.70
CA LEU A 45 12.00 -12.56 -14.52
C LEU A 45 12.85 -13.78 -14.87
N VAL A 46 14.10 -13.52 -15.22
CA VAL A 46 15.09 -14.57 -15.53
C VAL A 46 15.66 -15.08 -14.21
N TYR A 47 15.43 -16.36 -13.91
CA TYR A 47 15.94 -17.04 -12.70
C TYR A 47 17.41 -17.45 -12.84
N ASP A 48 18.25 -16.54 -13.34
CA ASP A 48 19.68 -16.75 -13.47
C ASP A 48 20.44 -15.95 -12.40
N TRP A 49 21.52 -16.52 -11.88
CA TRP A 49 22.22 -15.94 -10.72
C TRP A 49 22.82 -14.56 -11.04
N GLU A 50 23.31 -14.36 -12.26
CA GLU A 50 23.87 -13.07 -12.67
C GLU A 50 22.80 -11.98 -12.67
N HIS A 51 21.61 -12.29 -13.18
CA HIS A 51 20.46 -11.38 -13.22
C HIS A 51 19.88 -11.12 -11.82
N LEU A 52 19.79 -12.14 -10.97
CA LEU A 52 19.32 -11.98 -9.60
C LEU A 52 20.24 -11.08 -8.79
N ARG A 53 21.56 -11.20 -8.99
CA ARG A 53 22.57 -10.40 -8.29
C ARG A 53 22.37 -8.90 -8.48
N GLU A 54 21.91 -8.46 -9.65
CA GLU A 54 21.64 -7.04 -9.91
C GLU A 54 20.60 -6.47 -8.94
N TYR A 55 19.53 -7.21 -8.65
CA TYR A 55 18.51 -6.82 -7.66
C TYR A 55 19.03 -6.79 -6.22
N PHE A 56 20.05 -7.59 -5.88
CA PHE A 56 20.64 -7.59 -4.54
C PHE A 56 21.70 -6.50 -4.35
N ILE A 57 22.28 -5.96 -5.41
CA ILE A 57 23.30 -4.90 -5.29
C ILE A 57 22.63 -3.52 -5.18
N GLN A 58 21.53 -3.30 -5.89
CA GLN A 58 20.89 -1.98 -5.95
C GLN A 58 19.95 -1.73 -4.75
N PRO A 59 19.98 -0.52 -4.14
CA PRO A 59 18.99 -0.15 -3.14
C PRO A 59 17.58 -0.13 -3.72
N GLY A 60 16.64 -0.82 -3.07
CA GLY A 60 15.28 -1.02 -3.57
C GLY A 60 15.14 -2.18 -4.57
N GLY A 61 16.22 -2.87 -4.92
CA GLY A 61 16.15 -3.99 -5.86
C GLY A 61 15.36 -5.18 -5.31
N LEU A 62 15.34 -5.40 -3.98
CA LEU A 62 14.46 -6.39 -3.34
C LEU A 62 12.96 -6.07 -3.55
N LEU A 63 12.60 -4.79 -3.48
CA LEU A 63 11.24 -4.34 -3.75
C LEU A 63 10.88 -4.51 -5.23
N GLU A 64 11.80 -4.21 -6.13
CA GLU A 64 11.63 -4.43 -7.56
C GLU A 64 11.47 -5.91 -7.88
N PHE A 65 12.30 -6.77 -7.30
CA PHE A 65 12.21 -8.21 -7.43
C PHE A 65 10.84 -8.73 -6.94
N ALA A 66 10.39 -8.29 -5.76
CA ALA A 66 9.07 -8.67 -5.24
C ALA A 66 7.93 -8.19 -6.16
N GLY A 67 8.05 -6.99 -6.73
CA GLY A 67 7.10 -6.45 -7.69
C GLY A 67 7.01 -7.32 -8.95
N ARG A 68 8.16 -7.59 -9.60
CA ARG A 68 8.25 -8.42 -10.80
C ARG A 68 7.81 -9.87 -10.56
N PHE A 69 8.12 -10.43 -9.39
CA PHE A 69 7.65 -11.75 -8.97
C PHE A 69 6.12 -11.81 -8.87
N LEU A 70 5.49 -10.80 -8.25
CA LEU A 70 4.03 -10.74 -8.19
C LEU A 70 3.37 -10.51 -9.56
N THR A 71 4.02 -9.74 -10.43
CA THR A 71 3.57 -9.53 -11.81
C THR A 71 3.53 -10.84 -12.61
N GLN A 72 4.35 -11.85 -12.29
CA GLN A 72 4.28 -13.17 -12.97
C GLN A 72 2.91 -13.84 -12.84
N PHE A 73 2.16 -13.57 -11.76
CA PHE A 73 0.83 -14.14 -11.59
C PHE A 73 -0.23 -13.50 -12.50
N TYR A 74 0.11 -12.41 -13.20
CA TYR A 74 -0.79 -11.75 -14.14
C TYR A 74 -1.02 -12.58 -15.42
N VAL A 75 -0.25 -13.66 -15.63
CA VAL A 75 -0.53 -14.69 -16.65
C VAL A 75 -1.95 -15.23 -16.50
N SER A 76 -2.42 -15.40 -15.26
CA SER A 76 -3.79 -15.78 -14.98
C SER A 76 -4.61 -14.55 -14.64
N ARG A 77 -5.59 -14.23 -15.49
CA ARG A 77 -6.57 -13.16 -15.30
C ARG A 77 -7.19 -13.14 -13.89
N LEU A 78 -7.53 -14.32 -13.36
CA LEU A 78 -8.10 -14.44 -12.01
C LEU A 78 -7.06 -14.14 -10.93
N ALA A 79 -5.88 -14.75 -11.02
CA ALA A 79 -4.84 -14.59 -9.99
C ALA A 79 -4.30 -13.16 -9.96
N GLY A 80 -4.06 -12.56 -11.13
CA GLY A 80 -3.59 -11.18 -11.24
C GLY A 80 -4.58 -10.17 -10.70
N ALA A 81 -5.86 -10.27 -11.08
CA ALA A 81 -6.91 -9.39 -10.55
C ALA A 81 -7.07 -9.55 -9.03
N LEU A 82 -6.97 -10.77 -8.50
CA LEU A 82 -7.04 -11.04 -7.06
C LEU A 82 -5.85 -10.43 -6.32
N ILE A 83 -4.62 -10.74 -6.74
CA ILE A 83 -3.40 -10.23 -6.08
C ILE A 83 -3.36 -8.70 -6.10
N LEU A 84 -3.67 -8.10 -7.25
CA LEU A 84 -3.67 -6.65 -7.39
C LEU A 84 -4.75 -6.00 -6.52
N SER A 85 -5.98 -6.51 -6.53
CA SER A 85 -7.06 -5.96 -5.70
C SER A 85 -6.77 -6.07 -4.20
N VAL A 86 -6.14 -7.16 -3.74
CA VAL A 86 -5.65 -7.28 -2.36
C VAL A 86 -4.66 -6.16 -2.06
N ILE A 87 -3.66 -5.97 -2.92
CA ILE A 87 -2.58 -5.01 -2.68
C ILE A 87 -3.07 -3.57 -2.73
N LEU A 88 -4.01 -3.25 -3.62
CA LEU A 88 -4.67 -1.94 -3.65
C LEU A 88 -5.54 -1.67 -2.42
N THR A 89 -6.02 -2.71 -1.74
CA THR A 89 -6.91 -2.57 -0.56
C THR A 89 -6.13 -2.42 0.76
N ILE A 90 -4.91 -2.97 0.84
CA ILE A 90 -4.05 -2.90 2.03
C ILE A 90 -3.84 -1.46 2.55
N PRO A 91 -3.57 -0.43 1.72
CA PRO A 91 -3.42 0.95 2.18
C PRO A 91 -4.61 1.46 3.00
N ALA A 92 -5.84 1.22 2.54
CA ALA A 92 -7.06 1.60 3.26
C ALA A 92 -7.18 0.90 4.63
N LEU A 93 -6.82 -0.38 4.70
CA LEU A 93 -6.79 -1.13 5.96
C LEU A 93 -5.77 -0.57 6.94
N ILE A 94 -4.56 -0.25 6.46
CA ILE A 94 -3.49 0.30 7.28
C ILE A 94 -3.90 1.68 7.81
N LEU A 95 -4.43 2.56 6.96
CA LEU A 95 -4.84 3.91 7.37
C LEU A 95 -5.97 3.87 8.40
N TRP A 96 -6.97 3.01 8.21
CA TRP A 96 -8.03 2.80 9.19
C TRP A 96 -7.46 2.34 10.54
N LYS A 97 -6.52 1.38 10.53
CA LYS A 97 -5.85 0.89 11.75
C LYS A 97 -5.00 1.97 12.41
N THR A 98 -4.27 2.77 11.63
CA THR A 98 -3.46 3.89 12.10
C THR A 98 -4.30 4.94 12.81
N VAL A 99 -5.39 5.42 12.18
CA VAL A 99 -6.23 6.47 12.76
C VAL A 99 -6.93 5.99 14.03
N ASN A 100 -7.47 4.78 14.06
CA ASN A 100 -8.10 4.26 15.29
C ASN A 100 -7.11 4.10 16.44
N LYS A 101 -5.82 3.92 16.15
CA LYS A 101 -4.77 3.80 17.17
C LYS A 101 -4.36 5.17 17.71
N THR A 102 -4.19 6.16 16.85
CA THR A 102 -3.72 7.50 17.24
C THR A 102 -4.84 8.37 17.80
N VAL A 103 -6.07 8.26 17.27
CA VAL A 103 -7.22 9.06 17.67
C VAL A 103 -8.48 8.17 17.74
N PRO A 104 -8.66 7.39 18.82
CA PRO A 104 -9.72 6.38 18.92
C PRO A 104 -11.15 6.95 18.84
N ASP A 105 -11.35 8.21 19.24
CA ASP A 105 -12.65 8.89 19.18
C ASP A 105 -12.89 9.69 17.89
N ALA A 106 -11.96 9.67 16.94
CA ALA A 106 -12.10 10.39 15.68
C ALA A 106 -13.24 9.81 14.84
N LYS A 107 -14.28 10.62 14.61
CA LYS A 107 -15.36 10.31 13.65
C LYS A 107 -14.92 10.66 12.24
N CYS A 108 -13.90 9.98 11.73
CA CYS A 108 -13.46 10.14 10.35
C CYS A 108 -14.40 9.38 9.39
N PRO A 109 -14.94 10.02 8.34
CA PRO A 109 -15.78 9.30 7.38
C PRO A 109 -14.95 8.26 6.62
N ALA A 110 -15.56 7.10 6.36
CA ALA A 110 -14.90 5.93 5.76
C ALA A 110 -14.18 6.22 4.43
N PHE A 111 -14.69 7.19 3.67
CA PHE A 111 -14.13 7.59 2.38
C PHE A 111 -12.68 8.08 2.48
N PHE A 112 -12.28 8.75 3.57
CA PHE A 112 -10.90 9.24 3.73
C PHE A 112 -9.87 8.11 3.71
N PHE A 113 -10.22 6.93 4.23
CA PHE A 113 -9.32 5.79 4.25
C PHE A 113 -9.12 5.18 2.85
N ILE A 114 -10.11 5.33 1.96
CA ILE A 114 -10.07 4.77 0.61
C ILE A 114 -9.32 5.67 -0.35
N ILE A 115 -9.18 6.98 -0.07
CA ILE A 115 -8.55 7.94 -1.01
C ILE A 115 -7.20 7.44 -1.56
N PRO A 116 -6.23 6.98 -0.73
CA PRO A 116 -4.95 6.51 -1.26
C PRO A 116 -5.08 5.23 -2.09
N SER A 117 -5.91 4.28 -1.65
CA SER A 117 -6.23 3.07 -2.40
C SER A 117 -6.88 3.36 -3.75
N ALA A 118 -7.81 4.32 -3.80
CA ALA A 118 -8.47 4.74 -5.04
C ALA A 118 -7.50 5.44 -5.99
N LEU A 119 -6.62 6.30 -5.47
CA LEU A 119 -5.55 6.93 -6.27
C LEU A 119 -4.59 5.89 -6.83
N MET A 120 -4.18 4.90 -6.03
CA MET A 120 -3.34 3.80 -6.50
C MET A 120 -4.04 2.97 -7.58
N MET A 121 -5.34 2.69 -7.42
CA MET A 121 -6.14 2.03 -8.45
C MET A 121 -6.19 2.85 -9.75
N LEU A 122 -6.34 4.18 -9.64
CA LEU A 122 -6.33 5.08 -10.78
C LEU A 122 -4.97 5.06 -11.50
N MET A 123 -3.87 5.13 -10.75
CA MET A 123 -2.52 5.06 -11.31
C MET A 123 -2.25 3.71 -11.96
N GLN A 124 -2.73 2.62 -11.37
CA GLN A 124 -2.61 1.26 -11.91
C GLN A 124 -3.30 1.06 -13.26
N THR A 125 -4.24 1.94 -13.65
CA THR A 125 -4.80 1.90 -15.01
C THR A 125 -3.78 2.29 -16.08
N HIS A 126 -2.69 2.95 -15.70
CA HIS A 126 -1.61 3.33 -16.59
C HIS A 126 -0.58 2.21 -16.72
N TYR A 127 -0.21 1.86 -17.95
CA TYR A 127 0.68 0.73 -18.26
C TYR A 127 2.02 0.73 -17.49
N TYR A 128 2.66 1.89 -17.41
CA TYR A 128 3.97 2.07 -16.73
C TYR A 128 3.91 2.06 -15.20
N HIS A 129 2.71 2.10 -14.60
CA HIS A 129 2.59 1.99 -13.15
C HIS A 129 2.62 0.51 -12.75
N THR A 130 3.84 0.00 -12.56
CA THR A 130 4.09 -1.40 -12.24
C THR A 130 3.75 -1.75 -10.79
N MET A 131 3.65 -3.05 -10.52
CA MET A 131 3.37 -3.59 -9.19
C MET A 131 4.38 -3.14 -8.12
N THR A 132 5.63 -2.89 -8.51
CA THR A 132 6.69 -2.35 -7.65
C THR A 132 6.28 -1.05 -6.97
N PHE A 133 5.59 -0.16 -7.69
CA PHE A 133 5.12 1.11 -7.11
C PHE A 133 4.06 0.87 -6.04
N ASN A 134 3.13 -0.05 -6.29
CA ASN A 134 2.10 -0.37 -5.30
C ASN A 134 2.69 -0.96 -4.03
N LEU A 135 3.65 -1.87 -4.17
CA LEU A 135 4.37 -2.43 -3.03
C LEU A 135 5.16 -1.36 -2.26
N GLY A 136 5.82 -0.43 -2.96
CA GLY A 136 6.56 0.65 -2.32
C GLY A 136 5.69 1.50 -1.40
N PHE A 137 4.51 1.91 -1.88
CA PHE A 137 3.54 2.64 -1.06
C PHE A 137 3.02 1.81 0.12
N VAL A 138 2.72 0.53 -0.10
CA VAL A 138 2.28 -0.38 0.97
C VAL A 138 3.35 -0.53 2.05
N ILE A 139 4.62 -0.71 1.68
CA ILE A 139 5.73 -0.84 2.63
C ILE A 139 5.87 0.44 3.46
N VAL A 140 5.82 1.61 2.85
CA VAL A 140 5.88 2.90 3.57
C VAL A 140 4.79 2.98 4.64
N LEU A 141 3.55 2.60 4.29
CA LEU A 141 2.43 2.61 5.23
C LEU A 141 2.58 1.55 6.33
N ILE A 142 3.08 0.36 6.02
CA ILE A 142 3.37 -0.70 7.01
C ILE A 142 4.43 -0.21 8.00
N LEU A 143 5.53 0.36 7.50
CA LEU A 143 6.59 0.90 8.34
C LEU A 143 6.08 2.03 9.24
N LEU A 144 5.22 2.91 8.71
CA LEU A 144 4.57 3.96 9.51
C LEU A 144 3.70 3.36 10.62
N LEU A 145 2.85 2.38 10.31
CA LEU A 145 2.01 1.70 11.30
C LEU A 145 2.84 1.03 12.40
N LEU A 146 3.96 0.40 12.03
CA LEU A 146 4.90 -0.22 12.98
C LEU A 146 5.56 0.83 13.86
N ALA A 147 6.01 1.94 13.28
CA ALA A 147 6.60 3.06 14.02
C ALA A 147 5.62 3.63 15.05
N LEU A 148 4.36 3.83 14.66
CA LEU A 148 3.27 4.25 15.56
C LEU A 148 2.88 3.21 16.60
N SER A 149 3.38 1.98 16.47
CA SER A 149 3.05 0.90 17.39
C SER A 149 4.05 0.69 18.52
N ILE A 150 5.20 1.32 18.41
CA ILE A 150 6.31 1.23 19.35
C ILE A 150 6.28 2.49 20.24
N SER A 151 6.88 2.41 21.43
CA SER A 151 7.01 3.57 22.32
C SER A 151 7.82 4.69 21.66
N GLU A 152 7.39 5.94 21.85
CA GLU A 152 7.97 7.12 21.21
C GLU A 152 9.48 7.27 21.45
N LYS A 153 9.93 7.03 22.68
CA LYS A 153 11.34 7.14 23.04
C LYS A 153 12.21 6.08 22.35
N PHE A 154 11.67 4.86 22.18
CA PHE A 154 12.41 3.77 21.54
C PHE A 154 12.42 3.92 20.02
N ILE A 155 11.29 4.30 19.42
CA ILE A 155 11.19 4.46 17.96
C ILE A 155 12.08 5.61 17.45
N LEU A 156 12.24 6.68 18.23
CA LEU A 156 13.12 7.81 17.93
C LEU A 156 14.57 7.36 17.68
N PHE A 157 15.07 6.39 18.45
CA PHE A 157 16.41 5.85 18.29
C PHE A 157 16.46 4.70 17.26
N LEU A 158 15.44 3.85 17.24
CA LEU A 158 15.40 2.65 16.40
C LEU A 158 15.33 2.98 14.90
N VAL A 159 14.49 3.93 14.50
CA VAL A 159 14.26 4.23 13.07
C VAL A 159 15.52 4.75 12.37
N PRO A 160 16.25 5.75 12.90
CA PRO A 160 17.51 6.20 12.30
C PRO A 160 18.58 5.10 12.26
N LEU A 161 18.64 4.25 13.31
CA LEU A 161 19.61 3.16 13.40
C LEU A 161 19.40 2.11 12.29
N ILE A 162 18.15 1.73 12.03
CA ILE A 162 17.80 0.70 11.03
C ILE A 162 17.60 1.32 9.63
N PHE A 163 17.66 2.65 9.50
CA PHE A 163 17.38 3.35 8.24
C PHE A 163 18.20 2.85 7.03
N PRO A 164 19.53 2.60 7.12
CA PRO A 164 20.30 2.09 5.98
C PRO A 164 19.79 0.73 5.49
N PHE A 165 19.37 -0.14 6.41
CA PHE A 165 18.81 -1.44 6.09
C PHE A 165 17.43 -1.32 5.43
N LEU A 166 16.57 -0.43 5.93
CA LEU A 166 15.26 -0.18 5.31
C LEU A 166 15.40 0.47 3.93
N TYR A 167 16.39 1.36 3.76
CA TYR A 167 16.72 2.00 2.47
C TYR A 167 17.23 0.98 1.46
N TYR A 168 18.01 0.00 1.90
CA TYR A 168 18.43 -1.10 1.05
C TYR A 168 17.23 -1.92 0.54
N ILE A 169 16.24 -2.21 1.40
CA ILE A 169 15.05 -2.99 1.00
C ILE A 169 14.13 -2.19 0.07
N SER A 170 13.81 -0.96 0.43
CA SER A 170 12.71 -0.19 -0.18
C SER A 170 13.18 0.95 -1.08
N GLY A 171 14.48 1.24 -1.14
CA GLY A 171 15.05 2.32 -1.95
C GLY A 171 14.46 3.69 -1.61
N ALA A 172 14.14 4.46 -2.65
CA ALA A 172 13.66 5.85 -2.54
C ALA A 172 12.35 6.01 -1.76
N TYR A 173 11.52 4.95 -1.65
CA TYR A 173 10.29 5.00 -0.84
C TYR A 173 10.57 5.30 0.63
N MET A 174 11.78 4.99 1.12
CA MET A 174 12.19 5.36 2.48
C MET A 174 12.27 6.86 2.71
N LEU A 175 12.48 7.67 1.67
CA LEU A 175 12.43 9.12 1.79
C LEU A 175 11.00 9.59 2.11
N VAL A 176 10.00 9.01 1.45
CA VAL A 176 8.58 9.28 1.75
C VAL A 176 8.24 8.89 3.18
N PHE A 177 8.70 7.71 3.62
CA PHE A 177 8.56 7.29 5.01
C PHE A 177 9.23 8.28 5.99
N SER A 178 10.47 8.72 5.72
CA SER A 178 11.16 9.67 6.60
C SER A 178 10.42 11.00 6.72
N LEU A 179 9.83 11.50 5.63
CA LEU A 179 9.06 12.74 5.65
C LEU A 179 7.81 12.58 6.53
N LEU A 180 7.06 11.50 6.32
CA LEU A 180 5.88 11.18 7.15
C LEU A 180 6.25 11.01 8.63
N TYR A 181 7.38 10.35 8.90
CA TYR A 181 7.88 10.11 10.25
C TYR A 181 8.29 11.42 10.95
N ILE A 182 8.97 12.34 10.26
CA ILE A 182 9.31 13.67 10.78
C ILE A 182 8.04 14.47 11.10
N VAL A 183 7.06 14.46 10.19
CA VAL A 183 5.77 15.14 10.42
C VAL A 183 5.08 14.59 11.67
N TRP A 184 5.10 13.26 11.85
CA TRP A 184 4.53 12.64 13.04
C TRP A 184 5.25 13.08 14.32
N ILE A 185 6.59 13.07 14.35
CA ILE A 185 7.37 13.55 15.50
C ILE A 185 7.02 15.01 15.83
N LEU A 186 6.94 15.88 14.83
CA LEU A 186 6.63 17.31 15.03
C LEU A 186 5.24 17.55 15.64
N ILE A 187 4.27 16.71 15.29
CA ILE A 187 2.90 16.80 15.82
C ILE A 187 2.83 16.27 17.25
N HIS A 188 3.59 15.21 17.58
CA HIS A 188 3.47 14.50 18.85
C HIS A 188 4.44 14.96 19.95
N GLN A 189 5.54 15.63 19.61
CA GLN A 189 6.46 16.25 20.59
C GLN A 189 6.01 17.65 21.06
N ARG A 190 4.77 18.06 20.79
CA ARG A 190 4.10 19.19 21.46
C ARG A 190 3.21 18.69 22.58
#